data_AF-A0A529HDB1-F1
#
_entry.id   AF-A0A529HDB1-F1
#
_cell.length_a   1.000
_cell.length_b   1.000
_cell.length_c   1.000
_cell.angle_alpha   90.00
_cell.angle_beta   90.00
_cell.angle_gamma   90.00
#
_symmetry.space_group_name_H-M   'P 1'
#
loop_
_entity.id
_entity.type
_entity.pdbx_description
1 polymer ?
#
loop_
_entity_poly.entity_id
_entity_poly.type
_entity_poly.pdbx_seq_one_letter_code
_entity_poly.pdbx_strand_id
1 'polypeptide(L)' 'MAAAESWDRKEQARQAIRVHGLSFEDARGNVKARPEVAIERDARVAFLRAMRELDLDAEGPKETPRAPAIRSNR' A
#
# COMPACT_ATOMS: atom_id res chain seq x y z
N MET A 1 7.59 -4.56 12.92
CA MET A 1 7.22 -5.83 12.25
C MET A 1 5.79 -5.78 11.66
N ALA A 2 4.78 -5.29 12.40
CA ALA A 2 3.38 -5.23 11.94
C ALA A 2 3.11 -4.57 10.57
N ALA A 3 3.92 -3.59 10.14
CA ALA A 3 3.75 -2.94 8.83
C ALA A 3 4.02 -3.90 7.66
N ALA A 4 5.15 -4.61 7.68
CA ALA A 4 5.51 -5.58 6.64
C ALA A 4 4.50 -6.73 6.56
N GLU A 5 4.09 -7.25 7.72
CA GLU A 5 3.06 -8.31 7.79
C GLU A 5 1.69 -7.84 7.23
N SER A 6 1.34 -6.57 7.45
CA SER A 6 0.12 -5.98 6.86
C SER A 6 0.23 -5.92 5.33
N TRP A 7 1.40 -5.57 4.79
CA TRP A 7 1.63 -5.59 3.36
C TRP A 7 1.53 -7.01 2.77
N ASP A 8 2.15 -7.99 3.41
CA ASP A 8 2.10 -9.39 2.96
C ASP A 8 0.67 -9.92 2.94
N ARG A 9 -0.13 -9.61 3.97
CA ARG A 9 -1.55 -9.99 4.02
C ARG A 9 -2.36 -9.30 2.93
N LYS A 10 -2.06 -8.03 2.61
CA LYS A 10 -2.67 -7.33 1.47
C LYS A 10 -2.36 -8.03 0.15
N GLU A 11 -1.11 -8.47 -0.03
CA GLU A 11 -0.69 -9.16 -1.25
C GLU A 11 -1.33 -10.54 -1.40
N GLN A 12 -1.43 -11.31 -0.32
CA GLN A 12 -2.15 -12.58 -0.30
C GLN A 12 -3.61 -12.42 -0.70
N ALA A 13 -4.30 -11.43 -0.11
CA ALA A 13 -5.70 -11.13 -0.44
C ALA A 13 -5.85 -10.71 -1.91
N ARG A 14 -4.97 -9.85 -2.42
CA ARG A 14 -4.94 -9.42 -3.82
C ARG A 14 -4.77 -10.60 -4.78
N GLN A 15 -3.90 -11.54 -4.46
CA GLN A 15 -3.70 -12.75 -5.28
C GLN A 15 -4.95 -13.63 -5.29
N ALA A 16 -5.58 -13.85 -4.14
CA ALA A 16 -6.82 -14.63 -4.03
C ALA A 16 -7.97 -13.98 -4.82
N ILE A 17 -8.13 -12.66 -4.73
CA ILE A 17 -9.13 -11.89 -5.51
C ILE A 17 -8.88 -12.03 -7.01
N ARG A 18 -7.62 -11.98 -7.44
CA ARG A 18 -7.27 -12.15 -8.87
C ARG A 18 -7.68 -13.52 -9.40
N VAL A 19 -7.61 -14.56 -8.57
CA VAL A 19 -7.98 -15.93 -8.95
C VAL A 19 -9.49 -16.17 -8.86
N HIS A 20 -10.14 -15.66 -7.81
CA HIS A 20 -11.52 -16.01 -7.47
C HIS A 20 -12.56 -14.93 -7.81
N GLY A 21 -12.11 -13.76 -8.28
CA GLY A 21 -12.94 -12.59 -8.52
C GLY A 21 -13.25 -11.80 -7.25
N LEU A 22 -14.13 -10.80 -7.38
CA LEU A 22 -14.51 -9.89 -6.29
C LEU A 22 -15.72 -10.38 -5.48
N SER A 23 -16.53 -11.27 -6.07
CA SER A 23 -17.78 -11.74 -5.50
C SER A 23 -17.95 -13.24 -5.64
N PHE A 24 -18.81 -13.80 -4.81
CA PHE A 24 -19.23 -15.20 -4.87
C PHE A 24 -20.75 -15.29 -4.67
N GLU A 25 -21.36 -16.30 -5.27
CA GLU A 25 -22.75 -16.67 -4.96
C GLU A 25 -22.76 -17.54 -3.72
N ASP A 26 -23.59 -17.18 -2.74
CA ASP A 26 -23.83 -18.02 -1.57
C ASP A 26 -24.79 -19.18 -1.89
N ALA A 27 -24.97 -20.10 -0.94
CA ALA A 27 -25.84 -21.27 -1.12
C ALA A 27 -27.32 -20.91 -1.38
N ARG A 28 -27.73 -19.64 -1.20
CA ARG A 28 -29.08 -19.13 -1.45
C ARG A 28 -29.16 -18.34 -2.77
N GLY A 29 -28.10 -18.34 -3.57
CA GLY A 29 -28.01 -17.63 -4.85
C GLY A 29 -27.80 -16.12 -4.73
N ASN A 30 -27.45 -15.60 -3.54
CA ASN A 30 -27.16 -14.17 -3.39
C ASN A 30 -25.69 -13.88 -3.71
N VAL A 31 -25.45 -12.86 -4.52
CA VAL A 31 -24.10 -12.37 -4.80
C VAL A 31 -23.59 -11.55 -3.61
N LYS A 32 -22.46 -11.97 -3.05
CA LYS A 32 -21.79 -11.30 -1.93
C LYS A 32 -20.34 -10.99 -2.26
N ALA A 33 -19.84 -9.93 -1.65
CA ALA A 33 -18.42 -9.61 -1.69
C ALA A 33 -17.62 -10.71 -0.99
N ARG A 34 -16.51 -11.10 -1.59
CA ARG A 34 -15.57 -12.07 -1.01
C ARG A 34 -14.86 -11.48 0.23
N PRO A 35 -14.63 -12.27 1.30
CA PRO A 35 -13.98 -11.78 2.52
C PRO A 35 -12.58 -11.23 2.26
N GLU A 36 -11.88 -11.74 1.26
CA GLU A 36 -10.56 -11.28 0.82
C GLU A 36 -10.57 -9.79 0.45
N VAL A 37 -11.68 -9.26 -0.07
CA VAL A 37 -11.83 -7.83 -0.41
C VAL A 37 -11.74 -6.96 0.84
N ALA A 38 -12.36 -7.38 1.94
CA ALA A 38 -12.27 -6.67 3.21
C ALA A 38 -10.84 -6.75 3.79
N ILE A 39 -10.23 -7.94 3.72
CA ILE A 39 -8.86 -8.17 4.19
C ILE A 39 -7.86 -7.29 3.43
N GLU A 40 -7.95 -7.23 2.10
CA GLU A 40 -7.08 -6.38 1.27
C GLU A 40 -7.19 -4.91 1.68
N ARG A 41 -8.44 -4.43 1.86
CA ARG A 41 -8.72 -3.05 2.24
C ARG A 41 -8.15 -2.71 3.62
N ASP A 42 -8.40 -3.53 4.62
CA ASP A 42 -8.00 -3.27 6.00
C ASP A 42 -6.47 -3.32 6.14
N ALA A 43 -5.84 -4.32 5.51
CA ALA A 43 -4.40 -4.48 5.47
C ALA A 43 -3.70 -3.29 4.77
N ARG A 44 -4.28 -2.80 3.67
CA ARG A 44 -3.81 -1.58 2.99
C ARG A 44 -3.89 -0.36 3.90
N VAL A 45 -5.00 -0.17 4.63
CA VAL A 45 -5.16 0.98 5.53
C VAL A 45 -4.16 0.92 6.68
N ALA A 46 -3.99 -0.26 7.30
CA ALA A 46 -3.01 -0.45 8.37
C ALA A 46 -1.58 -0.15 7.89
N PHE A 47 -1.21 -0.65 6.71
CA PHE A 47 0.09 -0.36 6.11
C PHE A 47 0.31 1.14 5.87
N LEU A 48 -0.66 1.84 5.27
CA LEU A 48 -0.54 3.27 5.01
C LEU A 48 -0.46 4.10 6.30
N ARG A 49 -1.16 3.70 7.36
CA ARG A 49 -1.04 4.34 8.68
C ARG A 49 0.36 4.12 9.27
N ALA A 50 0.86 2.88 9.22
CA ALA A 50 2.20 2.58 9.70
C ALA A 50 3.29 3.32 8.90
N MET A 51 3.14 3.48 7.58
CA MET A 51 4.07 4.26 6.76
C MET A 51 4.16 5.72 7.21
N ARG A 52 3.02 6.34 7.53
CA ARG A 52 2.96 7.71 8.06
C ARG A 52 3.55 7.82 9.47
N GLU A 53 3.29 6.83 10.33
CA GLU A 53 3.85 6.80 11.68
C GLU A 53 5.38 6.61 11.68
N LEU A 54 5.90 5.91 10.67
CA LEU A 54 7.34 5.69 10.49
C LEU A 54 8.03 6.80 9.68
N ASP A 55 7.28 7.79 9.17
CA ASP A 55 7.76 8.87 8.31
C ASP A 55 8.55 8.39 7.08
N LEU A 56 8.18 7.20 6.57
CA LEU A 56 8.84 6.59 5.40
C LEU A 56 8.31 7.14 4.07
N ASP A 57 7.24 7.92 4.10
CA ASP A 57 6.70 8.66 2.96
C ASP A 57 7.22 10.10 2.87
N ALA A 58 8.20 10.48 3.70
CA ALA A 58 8.89 11.76 3.58
C ALA A 58 9.57 11.88 2.21
N GLU A 59 9.06 12.77 1.36
CA GLU A 59 9.81 13.25 0.20
C GLU A 59 11.12 13.86 0.73
N GLY A 60 12.25 13.25 0.36
CA GLY A 60 13.59 13.73 0.73
C GLY A 60 13.80 15.22 0.37
N PRO A 61 14.91 15.84 0.83
CA PRO A 61 15.12 17.27 0.68
C PRO A 61 14.82 17.74 -0.75
N LYS A 62 13.81 18.61 -0.91
CA LYS A 62 13.34 19.11 -2.23
C LYS A 62 14.33 20.04 -2.95
N GLU A 63 15.53 20.20 -2.43
CA GLU A 63 16.60 20.93 -3.08
C GLU A 63 17.91 20.15 -2.92
N THR A 64 18.47 19.68 -4.03
CA THR A 64 19.91 19.44 -4.10
C THR A 64 20.58 20.81 -3.86
N PRO A 65 21.45 20.96 -2.84
CA PRO A 65 22.17 22.20 -2.62
C PRO A 65 22.87 22.58 -3.91
N ARG A 66 22.50 23.74 -4.48
CA ARG A 66 23.13 24.22 -5.71
C ARG A 66 24.62 24.43 -5.39
N ALA A 67 25.49 23.72 -6.10
CA ALA A 67 26.94 23.84 -5.87
C ALA A 67 27.36 25.31 -5.92
N PRO A 68 28.23 25.78 -5.01
CA PRO A 68 28.63 27.17 -4.95
C PRO A 68 29.25 27.61 -6.28
N ALA A 69 28.90 28.81 -6.74
CA ALA A 69 29.43 29.34 -8.00
C ALA A 69 30.95 29.49 -7.91
N ILE A 70 31.67 28.76 -8.76
CA ILE A 70 33.12 28.91 -8.93
C ILE A 70 33.36 30.15 -9.80
N ARG A 71 34.40 30.94 -9.48
CA ARG A 71 34.77 32.18 -10.19
C ARG A 71 34.98 32.01 -11.70
N SER A 72 35.12 30.78 -12.20
CA SER A 72 35.34 30.45 -13.61
C SER A 72 34.08 30.51 -14.49
N ASN A 73 32.87 30.63 -13.92
CA ASN A 73 31.60 30.68 -14.66
C ASN A 73 30.98 32.09 -14.67
N ARG A 74 31.82 33.14 -14.67
CA ARG A 74 31.41 34.54 -14.85
C ARG A 74 31.92 35.04 -16.19
#